data_AF-A0A534RVK2-F1
#
_entry.id   AF-A0A534RVK2-F1
#
_cell.length_a   1.000
_cell.length_b   1.000
_cell.length_c   1.000
_cell.angle_alpha   90.00
_cell.angle_beta   90.00
_cell.angle_gamma   90.00
#
_symmetry.space_group_name_H-M   'P 1'
#
loop_
_entity.id
_entity.type
_entity.pdbx_description
1 polymer ?
#
loop_
_entity_poly.entity_id
_entity_poly.type
_entity_poly.pdbx_seq_one_letter_code
_entity_poly.pdbx_strand_id
1 'polypeptide(L)'
;MVGRIIAFSLRNRLIVLSLAALLLLVGLVAVRRSPLDIFPEFAPPQVVVQTEAPGLSAEEVEALVTLPLEYAIGGTSFLTTLRSSSA
;
A
#
# COMPACT_ATOMS: atom_id res chain seq x y z
N MET A 1 -11.92 13.62 -39.70
CA MET A 1 -10.78 13.63 -38.74
C MET A 1 -10.14 12.26 -38.61
N VAL A 2 -10.89 11.21 -38.26
CA VAL A 2 -10.40 9.81 -38.15
C VAL A 2 -9.76 9.29 -39.45
N GLY A 3 -10.36 9.58 -40.62
CA GLY A 3 -9.79 9.16 -41.91
C GLY A 3 -8.38 9.70 -42.19
N ARG A 4 -8.03 10.90 -41.67
CA ARG A 4 -6.66 11.45 -41.78
C ARG A 4 -5.66 10.68 -40.92
N ILE A 5 -6.07 10.21 -39.75
CA ILE A 5 -5.23 9.39 -38.87
C ILE A 5 -4.98 8.02 -39.51
N ILE A 6 -6.02 7.40 -40.07
CA ILE A 6 -5.90 6.12 -40.78
C ILE A 6 -4.95 6.26 -41.98
N ALA A 7 -5.14 7.29 -42.81
CA ALA A 7 -4.27 7.52 -43.97
C ALA A 7 -2.80 7.76 -43.56
N PHE A 8 -2.57 8.50 -42.46
CA PHE A 8 -1.23 8.71 -41.89
C PHE A 8 -0.62 7.39 -41.39
N SER A 9 -1.39 6.57 -40.68
CA SER A 9 -0.96 5.27 -40.17
C SER A 9 -0.61 4.28 -41.28
N LEU A 10 -1.39 4.27 -42.37
CA LEU A 10 -1.14 3.41 -43.54
C LEU A 10 0.12 3.85 -44.31
N ARG A 11 0.32 5.16 -44.46
CA ARG A 11 1.50 5.72 -45.14
C ARG A 11 2.79 5.48 -44.35
N ASN A 12 2.72 5.53 -43.03
CA ASN A 12 3.85 5.33 -42.12
C ASN A 12 3.82 3.95 -41.44
N ARG A 13 3.42 2.91 -42.18
CA ARG A 13 3.21 1.55 -41.64
C ARG A 13 4.39 1.00 -40.83
N LEU A 14 5.62 1.29 -41.23
CA LEU A 14 6.82 0.82 -40.52
C LEU A 14 6.94 1.45 -39.13
N ILE A 15 6.65 2.75 -39.00
CA ILE A 15 6.67 3.47 -37.72
C ILE A 15 5.56 2.95 -36.80
N VAL A 16 4.37 2.70 -37.36
CA VAL A 16 3.24 2.16 -36.59
C VAL A 16 3.56 0.74 -36.08
N LEU A 17 4.13 -0.11 -36.94
CA LEU A 17 4.53 -1.47 -36.57
C LEU A 17 5.66 -1.48 -35.54
N SER A 18 6.66 -0.60 -35.66
CA SER A 18 7.74 -0.52 -34.67
C SER A 18 7.22 -0.03 -33.31
N LEU A 19 6.31 0.93 -33.29
CA LEU A 19 5.66 1.39 -32.06
C LEU A 19 4.79 0.29 -31.43
N ALA A 20 4.06 -0.47 -32.24
CA ALA A 20 3.28 -1.61 -31.75
C ALA A 20 4.17 -2.70 -31.15
N ALA A 21 5.29 -3.03 -31.80
CA ALA A 21 6.26 -4.00 -31.28
C ALA A 21 6.91 -3.52 -29.97
N LEU A 22 7.27 -2.24 -29.89
CA LEU A 22 7.79 -1.64 -28.66
C LEU A 22 6.76 -1.72 -27.52
N LEU A 23 5.50 -1.41 -27.81
CA LEU A 23 4.41 -1.48 -26.84
C LEU A 23 4.20 -2.91 -26.32
N LEU A 24 4.29 -3.91 -27.20
CA LEU A 24 4.25 -5.32 -26.80
C LEU A 24 5.43 -5.72 -25.90
N LEU A 25 6.64 -5.27 -26.22
CA LEU A 25 7.82 -5.54 -25.40
C LEU A 25 7.69 -4.93 -24.00
N VAL A 26 7.28 -3.66 -23.92
CA VAL A 26 7.02 -2.98 -22.64
C VAL A 26 5.92 -3.69 -21.87
N GLY A 27 4.82 -4.06 -22.54
CA GLY A 27 3.72 -4.81 -21.94
C GLY A 27 4.18 -6.16 -21.37
N LEU A 28 5.02 -6.90 -22.08
CA LEU A 28 5.54 -8.19 -21.63
C LEU A 28 6.43 -8.03 -20.38
N VAL A 29 7.28 -7.01 -20.35
CA VAL A 29 8.11 -6.71 -19.17
C VAL A 29 7.23 -6.30 -17.98
N ALA A 30 6.20 -5.47 -18.21
CA ALA A 30 5.28 -5.02 -17.18
C ALA A 30 4.49 -6.19 -16.58
N VAL A 31 3.95 -7.09 -17.40
CA VAL A 31 3.22 -8.28 -16.94
C VAL A 31 4.12 -9.18 -16.09
N ARG A 32 5.38 -9.39 -16.49
CA ARG A 32 6.33 -10.20 -15.72
C ARG A 32 6.74 -9.58 -14.38
N ARG A 33 6.69 -8.25 -14.26
CA ARG A 33 7.05 -7.52 -13.03
C ARG A 33 5.86 -7.18 -12.15
N SER A 34 4.64 -7.35 -12.66
CA SER A 34 3.44 -7.04 -11.89
C SER A 34 3.34 -8.02 -10.71
N PRO A 35 3.25 -7.53 -9.47
CA PRO A 35 2.95 -8.40 -8.35
C PRO A 35 1.56 -9.02 -8.57
N LEU A 36 1.50 -10.34 -8.43
CA LEU A 36 0.23 -11.06 -8.39
C LEU A 36 -0.26 -11.01 -6.96
N ASP A 37 -1.18 -10.09 -6.68
CA ASP A 37 -1.91 -10.08 -5.42
C ASP A 37 -3.26 -10.76 -5.61
N ILE A 38 -3.55 -11.74 -4.76
CA ILE A 38 -4.75 -12.59 -4.87
C ILE A 38 -5.89 -11.99 -4.04
N PHE A 39 -5.57 -11.12 -3.08
CA PHE A 39 -6.56 -10.49 -2.22
C PHE A 39 -6.26 -9.00 -2.13
N PRO A 40 -7.19 -8.11 -2.49
CA PRO A 40 -7.01 -6.72 -2.17
C PRO A 40 -6.95 -6.56 -0.64
N GLU A 41 -6.16 -5.60 -0.18
CA GLU A 41 -6.09 -5.27 1.25
C GLU A 41 -7.44 -4.72 1.73
N PHE A 42 -8.22 -5.56 2.42
CA PHE A 42 -9.48 -5.15 3.05
C PHE A 42 -9.28 -4.67 4.50
N ALA A 43 -8.11 -4.91 5.08
CA ALA A 43 -7.82 -4.55 6.46
C ALA A 43 -7.54 -3.05 6.58
N PRO A 44 -8.16 -2.35 7.55
CA PRO A 44 -7.77 -0.97 7.84
C PRO A 44 -6.30 -0.95 8.30
N PRO A 45 -5.54 0.12 8.00
CA PRO A 45 -4.18 0.25 8.48
C PRO A 45 -4.17 0.27 10.01
N GLN A 46 -3.41 -0.66 10.61
CA GLN A 46 -3.29 -0.80 12.06
C GLN A 46 -1.82 -0.76 12.47
N VAL A 47 -1.54 -0.05 13.56
CA VAL A 47 -0.22 -0.02 14.21
C VAL A 47 -0.33 -0.76 15.54
N VAL A 48 0.60 -1.68 15.79
CA VAL A 48 0.68 -2.44 17.04
C VAL A 48 1.95 -2.03 17.79
N VAL A 49 1.78 -1.55 19.01
CA VAL A 49 2.88 -1.20 19.93
C VAL A 49 2.91 -2.25 21.03
N GLN A 50 4.03 -2.96 21.15
CA GLN A 50 4.23 -3.98 22.18
C GLN A 50 5.42 -3.58 23.06
N THR A 51 5.18 -3.57 24.37
CA THR A 51 6.18 -3.19 25.39
C THR A 51 6.34 -4.31 26.39
N GLU A 52 7.58 -4.71 26.65
CA GLU A 52 7.92 -5.72 27.65
C GLU A 52 8.24 -5.03 28.99
N ALA A 53 7.60 -5.48 30.06
CA ALA A 53 7.73 -4.90 31.40
C ALA A 53 7.94 -6.00 32.45
N PRO A 54 9.11 -6.68 32.44
CA PRO A 54 9.36 -7.81 33.31
C PRO A 54 9.46 -7.37 34.78
N GLY A 55 8.76 -8.09 35.67
CA GLY A 55 8.81 -7.86 37.11
C GLY A 55 7.81 -6.83 37.63
N LEU A 56 7.00 -6.22 36.77
CA LEU A 56 5.84 -5.41 37.16
C LEU A 56 4.57 -6.27 37.19
N SER A 57 3.68 -6.01 38.14
CA SER A 57 2.34 -6.59 38.13
C SER A 57 1.50 -6.01 36.99
N ALA A 58 0.39 -6.67 36.63
CA ALA A 58 -0.50 -6.17 35.57
C ALA A 58 -1.00 -4.74 35.85
N GLU A 59 -1.28 -4.42 37.11
CA GLU A 59 -1.70 -3.09 37.55
C GLU A 59 -0.57 -2.05 37.39
N GLU A 60 0.67 -2.44 37.71
CA GLU A 60 1.84 -1.58 37.55
C GLU A 60 2.16 -1.34 36.07
N VAL A 61 2.01 -2.35 35.21
CA VAL A 61 2.15 -2.20 33.76
C VAL A 61 1.10 -1.24 33.21
N GLU A 62 -0.16 -1.36 33.66
CA GLU A 62 -1.21 -0.46 33.24
C GLU A 62 -0.91 0.99 33.63
N ALA A 63 -0.56 1.22 34.90
CA ALA A 63 -0.33 2.55 35.43
C ALA A 63 0.94 3.22 34.87
N LEU A 64 2.02 2.46 34.71
CA LEU A 64 3.35 3.02 34.39
C LEU A 64 3.70 2.96 32.91
N VAL A 65 3.09 2.07 32.14
CA VAL A 65 3.44 1.83 30.73
C VAL A 65 2.24 2.12 29.83
N THR A 66 1.12 1.41 30.04
CA THR A 66 -0.02 1.44 29.14
C THR A 66 -0.71 2.81 29.13
N LEU A 67 -1.05 3.38 30.31
CA LEU A 67 -1.71 4.68 30.40
C LEU A 67 -0.86 5.83 29.82
N PRO A 68 0.44 5.97 30.14
CA PRO A 68 1.28 6.98 29.51
C PRO A 68 1.38 6.85 27.99
N LEU A 69 1.48 5.63 27.46
CA LEU A 69 1.50 5.38 26.02
C LEU A 69 0.19 5.76 25.35
N GLU A 70 -0.94 5.41 25.98
CA GLU A 70 -2.27 5.75 25.50
C GLU A 70 -2.47 7.28 25.44
N TYR A 71 -2.06 8.01 26.48
CA TYR A 71 -2.13 9.48 26.46
C TYR A 71 -1.21 10.10 25.41
N ALA A 72 -0.02 9.53 25.19
CA ALA A 72 0.90 10.02 24.18
C ALA A 72 0.37 9.83 22.74
N ILE A 73 -0.32 8.71 22.49
CA ILE A 73 -0.80 8.33 21.15
C ILE A 73 -2.23 8.82 20.88
N GLY A 74 -3.05 9.03 21.91
CA GLY A 74 -4.47 9.41 21.77
C GLY A 74 -4.72 10.73 21.04
N GLY A 75 -3.70 11.60 20.92
CA GLY A 75 -3.76 12.85 20.14
C GLY A 75 -3.34 12.72 18.67
N THR A 76 -3.04 11.52 18.18
CA THR A 76 -2.51 11.31 16.83
C THR A 76 -3.59 11.57 15.77
N SER A 77 -3.21 12.30 14.72
CA SER A 77 -4.08 12.57 13.57
C SER A 77 -4.48 11.26 12.87
N PHE A 78 -5.72 11.21 12.38
CA PHE A 78 -6.31 10.05 11.67
C PHE A 78 -6.50 8.77 12.50
N LEU A 79 -6.44 8.88 13.84
CA LEU A 79 -6.72 7.76 14.72
C LEU A 79 -8.24 7.57 14.88
N THR A 80 -8.76 6.40 14.49
CA THR A 80 -10.19 6.05 14.63
C THR A 80 -10.47 5.27 15.91
N THR A 81 -9.60 4.30 16.23
CA THR A 81 -9.74 3.40 17.37
C THR A 81 -8.40 3.18 18.04
N LEU A 82 -8.38 3.26 19.37
CA LEU A 82 -7.24 2.89 20.21
C LEU A 82 -7.70 1.79 21.16
N ARG A 83 -6.91 0.72 21.28
CA ARG A 83 -7.18 -0.38 22.20
C ARG A 83 -5.89 -0.79 22.89
N SER A 84 -5.94 -0.81 24.21
CA SER A 84 -4.83 -1.15 25.09
C SER A 84 -5.12 -2.47 25.82
N SER A 85 -4.08 -3.25 26.12
CA SER A 85 -4.17 -4.47 26.93
C SER A 85 -2.90 -4.64 27.73
N SER A 86 -3.04 -4.82 29.04
CA SER A 86 -1.95 -5.12 29.97
C SER A 86 -2.13 -6.56 30.47
N ALA A 87 -1.10 -7.39 30.40
CA ALA A 87 -1.12 -8.79 30.82
C ALA A 87 0.23 -9.17 31.46
#